data_AF-A0A3L7YVD9-F1
#
_entry.id   AF-A0A3L7YVD9-F1
#
_cell.length_a   1.000
_cell.length_b   1.000
_cell.length_c   1.000
_cell.angle_alpha   90.00
_cell.angle_beta   90.00
_cell.angle_gamma   90.00
#
_symmetry.space_group_name_H-M   'P 1'
#
loop_
_entity.id
_entity.type
_entity.pdbx_description
1 polymer ?
#
loop_
_entity_poly.entity_id
_entity_poly.type
_entity_poly.pdbx_seq_one_letter_code
_entity_poly.pdbx_strand_id
1 'polypeptide(L)'
;NADPWVIAPGQTVTLADIEGPGCITHIWMTQDCRRTVVDRVVTDPDYYRKVVVRMYWDGQAHPSVVAPLGDFFCLGHSLVNSFASLPFTSSVRPEQAYKFGGGAALNCYLPMPFNRHARIEVTNENDVPYRQYFYVDYELYRQDLPAETAYFHAQWRRVNPTSSWDPRVIVNSPEADVANLEAESRANYVILEAEGQGHYIGCNISVTNFQGTWWGEGDDMIFIDGETWPPSLHGTGSEDYFSQAWENQETAFPMCGSTIFEGRKPGYQTSYRFHLVDPVRFAKSIRVTMEHGHGNHSANDWASTAYWYQTLPGVPFGIPPVAERLPIRLGDLGVLPMLAPGTIPAHPGGANAEMQSMSARHRQKVVDRDAAAAAESARLWSEAQQWSQENTTQARDVRRRWLGEA
;
A
#
# COMPACT_ATOMS: atom_id res chain seq x y z
N ASN A 1 13.86 -23.83 23.76
CA ASN A 1 14.43 -22.77 22.89
C ASN A 1 14.26 -23.04 21.41
N ALA A 2 13.67 -24.17 21.01
CA ALA A 2 13.27 -24.44 19.64
C ALA A 2 11.74 -24.53 19.64
N ASP A 3 11.12 -23.42 20.06
CA ASP A 3 9.70 -23.39 20.36
C ASP A 3 8.82 -22.79 19.22
N PRO A 4 9.29 -22.61 17.95
CA PRO A 4 8.39 -22.18 16.89
C PRO A 4 7.52 -23.34 16.43
N TRP A 5 6.32 -23.00 16.03
CA TRP A 5 5.46 -23.91 15.30
C TRP A 5 5.89 -23.91 13.84
N VAL A 6 6.01 -25.10 13.23
CA VAL A 6 6.36 -25.26 11.82
C VAL A 6 5.10 -25.63 11.05
N ILE A 7 4.70 -24.78 10.12
CA ILE A 7 3.52 -24.93 9.28
C ILE A 7 3.98 -25.26 7.87
N ALA A 8 3.67 -26.48 7.40
CA ALA A 8 4.08 -26.93 6.08
C ALA A 8 3.38 -26.14 4.96
N PRO A 9 3.95 -26.11 3.74
CA PRO A 9 3.30 -25.51 2.57
C PRO A 9 1.84 -25.96 2.39
N GLY A 10 0.95 -25.00 2.13
CA GLY A 10 -0.48 -25.21 1.94
C GLY A 10 -1.27 -25.59 3.20
N GLN A 11 -0.64 -25.66 4.37
CA GLN A 11 -1.32 -26.03 5.61
C GLN A 11 -1.84 -24.80 6.36
N THR A 12 -2.95 -25.02 7.06
CA THR A 12 -3.54 -24.09 8.02
C THR A 12 -3.39 -24.66 9.43
N VAL A 13 -3.04 -23.81 10.39
CA VAL A 13 -3.00 -24.17 11.80
C VAL A 13 -3.77 -23.12 12.61
N THR A 14 -4.52 -23.60 13.60
CA THR A 14 -5.17 -22.76 14.61
C THR A 14 -4.16 -22.37 15.69
N LEU A 15 -3.82 -21.09 15.77
CA LEU A 15 -2.92 -20.55 16.80
C LEU A 15 -3.63 -20.38 18.14
N ALA A 16 -4.92 -20.02 18.11
CA ALA A 16 -5.76 -19.89 19.30
C ALA A 16 -7.18 -20.35 19.00
N ASP A 17 -7.76 -21.09 19.93
CA ASP A 17 -9.13 -21.60 19.92
C ASP A 17 -9.69 -21.42 21.34
N ILE A 18 -10.48 -20.35 21.55
CA ILE A 18 -10.79 -19.82 22.88
C ILE A 18 -12.29 -19.80 23.07
N GLU A 19 -12.77 -20.49 24.11
CA GLU A 19 -14.16 -20.39 24.58
C GLU A 19 -14.36 -19.13 25.41
N GLY A 20 -15.40 -18.36 25.08
CA GLY A 20 -15.71 -17.06 25.68
C GLY A 20 -16.65 -17.13 26.89
N PRO A 21 -17.08 -15.95 27.40
CA PRO A 21 -16.80 -14.61 26.86
C PRO A 21 -15.42 -14.07 27.25
N GLY A 22 -14.86 -13.19 26.42
CA GLY A 22 -13.55 -12.58 26.65
C GLY A 22 -13.16 -11.49 25.65
N CYS A 23 -11.92 -11.05 25.74
CA CYS A 23 -11.32 -10.09 24.82
C CYS A 23 -9.83 -10.38 24.63
N ILE A 24 -9.38 -10.55 23.39
CA ILE A 24 -7.95 -10.57 23.07
C ILE A 24 -7.44 -9.13 23.18
N THR A 25 -6.37 -8.93 23.94
CA THR A 25 -5.82 -7.60 24.25
C THR A 25 -4.45 -7.37 23.64
N HIS A 26 -3.74 -8.44 23.29
CA HIS A 26 -2.45 -8.35 22.64
C HIS A 26 -2.14 -9.60 21.81
N ILE A 27 -1.54 -9.37 20.63
CA ILE A 27 -0.98 -10.41 19.80
C ILE A 27 0.47 -10.02 19.48
N TRP A 28 1.41 -10.89 19.82
CA TRP A 28 2.80 -10.79 19.35
C TRP A 28 3.12 -11.92 18.39
N MET A 29 3.89 -11.63 17.35
CA MET A 29 4.36 -12.61 16.37
C MET A 29 5.81 -12.32 15.94
N THR A 30 6.60 -13.37 15.75
CA THR A 30 7.81 -13.30 14.92
C THR A 30 8.00 -14.58 14.14
N GLN A 31 8.57 -14.48 12.93
CA GLN A 31 8.45 -15.54 11.95
C GLN A 31 9.53 -15.51 10.87
N ASP A 32 9.73 -16.66 10.21
CA ASP A 32 10.46 -16.77 8.96
C ASP A 32 9.87 -17.84 8.03
N CYS A 33 10.01 -17.64 6.72
CA CYS A 33 9.83 -18.68 5.70
C CYS A 33 11.17 -18.92 5.05
N ARG A 34 11.84 -20.02 5.39
CA ARG A 34 13.21 -20.27 4.93
C ARG A 34 13.41 -21.70 4.48
N ARG A 35 14.27 -21.87 3.47
CA ARG A 35 14.76 -23.17 3.02
C ARG A 35 16.27 -23.18 2.97
N THR A 36 16.86 -24.37 3.13
CA THR A 36 18.29 -24.57 2.91
C THR A 36 18.50 -24.92 1.44
N VAL A 37 19.30 -24.13 0.74
CA VAL A 37 19.73 -24.41 -0.64
C VAL A 37 21.24 -24.65 -0.61
N VAL A 38 21.63 -25.89 -0.91
CA VAL A 38 22.98 -26.42 -0.66
C VAL A 38 23.33 -26.27 0.83
N ASP A 39 24.04 -25.21 1.23
CA ASP A 39 24.43 -24.92 2.62
C ASP A 39 24.04 -23.51 3.09
N ARG A 40 23.19 -22.81 2.33
CA ARG A 40 22.74 -21.45 2.67
C ARG A 40 21.27 -21.42 3.02
N VAL A 41 20.95 -20.74 4.11
CA VAL A 41 19.57 -20.42 4.47
C VAL A 41 19.10 -19.28 3.58
N VAL A 42 18.06 -19.55 2.79
CA VAL A 42 17.41 -18.57 1.92
C VAL A 42 16.01 -18.32 2.45
N THR A 43 15.74 -17.07 2.80
CA THR A 43 14.40 -16.62 3.17
C THR A 43 13.61 -16.29 1.91
N ASP A 44 12.35 -16.71 1.86
CA ASP A 44 11.44 -16.31 0.79
C ASP A 44 11.14 -14.81 0.91
N PRO A 45 11.43 -13.97 -0.09
CA PRO A 45 11.35 -12.52 0.08
C PRO A 45 9.91 -11.98 0.08
N ASP A 46 8.91 -12.83 -0.15
CA ASP A 46 7.50 -12.47 -0.32
C ASP A 46 6.60 -13.06 0.77
N TYR A 47 7.16 -13.74 1.77
CA TYR A 47 6.36 -14.58 2.65
C TYR A 47 5.30 -13.80 3.45
N TYR A 48 5.54 -12.53 3.74
CA TYR A 48 4.57 -11.66 4.41
C TYR A 48 3.26 -11.51 3.64
N ARG A 49 3.30 -11.68 2.31
CA ARG A 49 2.10 -11.73 1.46
C ARG A 49 1.62 -13.13 1.09
N LYS A 50 2.35 -14.17 1.48
CA LYS A 50 1.98 -15.59 1.27
C LYS A 50 1.44 -16.26 2.53
N VAL A 51 1.68 -15.70 3.70
CA VAL A 51 1.10 -16.15 4.96
C VAL A 51 -0.15 -15.32 5.24
N VAL A 52 -1.28 -15.97 5.50
CA VAL A 52 -2.59 -15.32 5.71
C VAL A 52 -3.07 -15.55 7.13
N VAL A 53 -3.45 -14.47 7.82
CA VAL A 53 -4.10 -14.51 9.13
C VAL A 53 -5.61 -14.48 8.92
N ARG A 54 -6.32 -15.38 9.62
CA ARG A 54 -7.78 -15.41 9.67
C ARG A 54 -8.26 -15.40 11.11
N MET A 55 -9.29 -14.62 11.42
CA MET A 55 -9.92 -14.62 12.75
C MET A 55 -11.43 -14.77 12.64
N TYR A 56 -12.00 -15.60 13.50
CA TYR A 56 -13.43 -15.94 13.53
C TYR A 56 -13.98 -15.65 14.92
N TRP A 57 -15.18 -15.06 14.95
CA TRP A 57 -15.86 -14.70 16.19
C TRP A 57 -17.19 -15.45 16.29
N ASP A 58 -17.48 -15.94 17.49
CA ASP A 58 -18.76 -16.49 17.93
C ASP A 58 -19.36 -17.55 16.98
N GLY A 59 -18.50 -18.43 16.47
CA GLY A 59 -18.90 -19.56 15.63
C GLY A 59 -19.32 -19.20 14.21
N GLN A 60 -19.04 -17.97 13.74
CA GLN A 60 -19.28 -17.61 12.35
C GLN A 60 -18.54 -18.54 11.38
N ALA A 61 -19.22 -18.92 10.29
CA ALA A 61 -18.67 -19.77 9.25
C ALA A 61 -17.56 -19.06 8.43
N HIS A 62 -17.63 -17.73 8.35
CA HIS A 62 -16.68 -16.90 7.61
C HIS A 62 -15.84 -16.07 8.59
N PRO A 63 -14.55 -15.83 8.27
CA PRO A 63 -13.70 -15.00 9.12
C PRO A 63 -14.09 -13.52 9.03
N SER A 64 -14.02 -12.83 10.18
CA SER A 64 -14.16 -11.36 10.28
C SER A 64 -12.82 -10.64 10.03
N VAL A 65 -11.70 -11.35 10.09
CA VAL A 65 -10.37 -10.82 9.74
C VAL A 65 -9.76 -11.70 8.66
N VAL A 66 -9.36 -11.11 7.53
CA VAL A 66 -8.60 -11.79 6.46
C VAL A 66 -7.59 -10.82 5.87
N ALA A 67 -6.30 -11.07 6.10
CA ALA A 67 -5.23 -10.26 5.54
C ALA A 67 -3.92 -11.07 5.40
N PRO A 68 -3.05 -10.72 4.44
CA PRO A 68 -1.67 -11.17 4.50
C PRO A 68 -1.00 -10.67 5.78
N LEU A 69 -0.10 -11.49 6.33
CA LEU A 69 0.53 -11.25 7.63
C LEU A 69 1.20 -9.87 7.71
N GLY A 70 1.98 -9.48 6.70
CA GLY A 70 2.66 -8.19 6.71
C GLY A 70 1.69 -7.03 6.70
N ASP A 71 0.77 -7.03 5.72
CA ASP A 71 -0.19 -5.95 5.52
C ASP A 71 -1.14 -5.80 6.74
N PHE A 72 -1.48 -6.87 7.46
CA PHE A 72 -2.23 -6.80 8.73
C PHE A 72 -1.51 -5.97 9.80
N PHE A 73 -0.18 -6.08 9.90
CA PHE A 73 0.65 -5.33 10.85
C PHE A 73 1.23 -4.03 10.25
N CYS A 74 0.58 -3.48 9.21
CA CYS A 74 1.02 -2.26 8.51
C CYS A 74 2.39 -2.37 7.82
N LEU A 75 2.88 -3.59 7.54
CA LEU A 75 4.11 -3.85 6.81
C LEU A 75 3.78 -4.31 5.38
N GLY A 76 3.51 -3.32 4.51
CA GLY A 76 3.19 -3.53 3.10
C GLY A 76 4.34 -4.11 2.28
N HIS A 77 4.02 -4.55 1.06
CA HIS A 77 4.98 -5.00 0.04
C HIS A 77 5.86 -6.20 0.42
N SER A 78 5.61 -6.87 1.54
CA SER A 78 6.57 -7.78 2.19
C SER A 78 7.89 -7.13 2.61
N LEU A 79 7.90 -5.80 2.76
CA LEU A 79 9.00 -5.05 3.35
C LEU A 79 8.80 -4.95 4.86
N VAL A 80 9.90 -4.85 5.60
CA VAL A 80 9.87 -4.68 7.05
C VAL A 80 10.60 -3.41 7.47
N ASN A 81 10.11 -2.77 8.52
CA ASN A 81 10.78 -1.66 9.17
C ASN A 81 10.37 -1.60 10.66
N SER A 82 11.15 -0.90 11.47
CA SER A 82 10.75 -0.58 12.83
C SER A 82 9.83 0.63 12.81
N PHE A 83 8.67 0.54 13.47
CA PHE A 83 7.76 1.66 13.66
C PHE A 83 6.93 1.46 14.93
N ALA A 84 6.34 2.54 15.44
CA ALA A 84 5.45 2.48 16.58
C ALA A 84 4.19 3.33 16.33
N SER A 85 3.04 2.66 16.34
CA SER A 85 1.71 3.26 16.45
C SER A 85 1.02 2.73 17.71
N LEU A 86 -0.17 3.25 18.05
CA LEU A 86 -0.97 2.71 19.15
C LEU A 86 -1.47 1.29 18.85
N PRO A 87 -2.07 1.00 17.66
CA PRO A 87 -2.55 -0.34 17.37
C PRO A 87 -1.45 -1.35 17.09
N PHE A 88 -0.38 -0.93 16.42
CA PHE A 88 0.67 -1.83 15.94
C PHE A 88 2.07 -1.30 16.20
N THR A 89 2.97 -2.20 16.53
CA THR A 89 4.41 -1.91 16.54
C THR A 89 5.17 -3.00 15.80
N SER A 90 6.26 -2.60 15.15
CA SER A 90 7.22 -3.53 14.56
C SER A 90 8.62 -3.19 15.04
N SER A 91 9.43 -4.22 15.28
CA SER A 91 10.85 -4.08 15.58
C SER A 91 11.66 -4.99 14.68
N VAL A 92 12.62 -4.40 13.98
CA VAL A 92 13.54 -5.09 13.08
C VAL A 92 14.99 -4.82 13.48
N ARG A 93 15.87 -5.77 13.17
CA ARG A 93 17.31 -5.47 13.20
C ARG A 93 17.61 -4.42 12.13
N PRO A 94 18.49 -3.44 12.39
CA PRO A 94 18.80 -2.38 11.41
C PRO A 94 19.20 -2.93 10.03
N GLU A 95 19.92 -4.05 9.98
CA GLU A 95 20.35 -4.66 8.72
C GLU A 95 19.21 -5.35 7.95
N GLN A 96 18.04 -5.50 8.55
CA GLN A 96 16.83 -6.09 7.96
C GLN A 96 15.82 -5.03 7.52
N ALA A 97 15.96 -3.79 8.00
CA ALA A 97 15.07 -2.69 7.61
C ALA A 97 15.07 -2.50 6.09
N TYR A 98 13.88 -2.30 5.52
CA TYR A 98 13.63 -2.16 4.09
C TYR A 98 14.11 -3.33 3.22
N LYS A 99 14.31 -4.52 3.82
CA LYS A 99 14.53 -5.77 3.10
C LYS A 99 13.24 -6.56 2.99
N PHE A 100 13.06 -7.14 1.83
CA PHE A 100 11.94 -8.01 1.54
C PHE A 100 12.10 -9.35 2.22
N GLY A 101 11.05 -9.79 2.92
CA GLY A 101 11.11 -10.98 3.77
C GLY A 101 12.12 -10.84 4.91
N GLY A 102 12.46 -9.62 5.33
CA GLY A 102 13.28 -9.41 6.52
C GLY A 102 12.60 -9.96 7.78
N GLY A 103 13.36 -10.29 8.81
CA GLY A 103 12.77 -10.71 10.10
C GLY A 103 12.25 -9.52 10.90
N ALA A 104 11.04 -9.63 11.45
CA ALA A 104 10.46 -8.62 12.34
C ALA A 104 9.76 -9.27 13.53
N ALA A 105 9.72 -8.55 14.66
CA ALA A 105 8.75 -8.76 15.72
C ALA A 105 7.54 -7.85 15.45
N LEU A 106 6.34 -8.40 15.53
CA LEU A 106 5.08 -7.74 15.21
C LEU A 106 4.19 -7.74 16.45
N ASN A 107 3.58 -6.61 16.78
CA ASN A 107 2.63 -6.51 17.88
C ASN A 107 1.33 -5.86 17.39
N CYS A 108 0.21 -6.35 17.90
CA CYS A 108 -1.12 -5.77 17.76
C CYS A 108 -1.72 -5.58 19.15
N TYR A 109 -2.25 -4.39 19.43
CA TYR A 109 -2.85 -3.99 20.70
C TYR A 109 -4.34 -3.63 20.57
N LEU A 110 -4.97 -3.98 19.45
CA LEU A 110 -6.39 -3.75 19.25
C LEU A 110 -7.21 -4.75 20.08
N PRO A 111 -8.20 -4.29 20.87
CA PRO A 111 -9.05 -5.18 21.65
C PRO A 111 -10.01 -5.96 20.74
N MET A 112 -10.03 -7.28 20.82
CA MET A 112 -10.91 -8.12 20.00
C MET A 112 -11.89 -8.88 20.90
N PRO A 113 -13.07 -8.32 21.19
CA PRO A 113 -14.06 -8.97 22.04
C PRO A 113 -14.70 -10.18 21.35
N PHE A 114 -15.09 -11.18 22.14
CA PHE A 114 -15.86 -12.35 21.70
C PHE A 114 -16.76 -12.84 22.84
N ASN A 115 -18.00 -13.23 22.54
CA ASN A 115 -18.96 -13.61 23.57
C ASN A 115 -19.03 -15.13 23.78
N ARG A 116 -18.84 -15.91 22.71
CA ARG A 116 -18.90 -17.37 22.71
C ARG A 116 -17.58 -17.99 22.31
N HIS A 117 -16.90 -17.45 21.30
CA HIS A 117 -15.76 -18.13 20.71
C HIS A 117 -14.84 -17.19 19.94
N ALA A 118 -13.53 -17.37 20.09
CA ALA A 118 -12.52 -16.74 19.26
C ALA A 118 -11.60 -17.81 18.66
N ARG A 119 -11.41 -17.78 17.35
CA ARG A 119 -10.46 -18.64 16.64
C ARG A 119 -9.52 -17.83 15.78
N ILE A 120 -8.21 -18.01 15.96
CA ILE A 120 -7.17 -17.40 15.13
C ILE A 120 -6.47 -18.50 14.36
N GLU A 121 -6.48 -18.40 13.04
CA GLU A 121 -5.81 -19.32 12.12
C GLU A 121 -4.72 -18.60 11.34
N VAL A 122 -3.65 -19.33 11.04
CA VAL A 122 -2.65 -18.90 10.07
C VAL A 122 -2.50 -19.97 8.99
N THR A 123 -2.53 -19.55 7.73
CA THR A 123 -2.31 -20.42 6.58
C THR A 123 -1.00 -20.05 5.89
N ASN A 124 -0.16 -21.06 5.69
CA ASN A 124 1.05 -20.93 4.89
C ASN A 124 0.73 -21.23 3.42
N GLU A 125 0.51 -20.21 2.60
CA GLU A 125 0.29 -20.37 1.16
C GLU A 125 1.61 -20.23 0.37
N ASN A 126 2.75 -20.36 1.05
CA ASN A 126 4.08 -20.41 0.45
C ASN A 126 4.46 -21.83 0.01
N ASP A 127 5.52 -21.97 -0.79
CA ASP A 127 6.10 -23.25 -1.21
C ASP A 127 7.19 -23.74 -0.25
N VAL A 128 7.50 -22.97 0.80
CA VAL A 128 8.47 -23.29 1.86
C VAL A 128 7.81 -23.35 3.24
N PRO A 129 8.39 -24.11 4.19
CA PRO A 129 7.87 -24.16 5.57
C PRO A 129 7.89 -22.79 6.24
N TYR A 130 6.81 -22.49 6.96
CA TYR A 130 6.64 -21.29 7.77
C TYR A 130 6.89 -21.58 9.24
N ARG A 131 7.74 -20.79 9.90
CA ARG A 131 8.03 -20.93 11.33
C ARG A 131 7.43 -19.73 12.06
N GLN A 132 6.58 -20.00 13.05
CA GLN A 132 5.87 -18.99 13.83
C GLN A 132 6.20 -19.11 15.32
N TYR A 133 6.61 -18.00 15.92
CA TYR A 133 6.54 -17.78 17.37
C TYR A 133 5.42 -16.78 17.63
N PHE A 134 4.60 -16.98 18.66
CA PHE A 134 3.47 -16.09 18.93
C PHE A 134 3.08 -16.03 20.41
N TYR A 135 2.42 -14.94 20.79
CA TYR A 135 1.60 -14.82 21.99
C TYR A 135 0.21 -14.34 21.54
N VAL A 136 -0.83 -14.93 22.14
CA VAL A 136 -2.20 -14.41 22.08
C VAL A 136 -2.63 -14.22 23.52
N ASP A 137 -2.58 -12.97 23.97
CA ASP A 137 -2.93 -12.59 25.32
C ASP A 137 -4.38 -12.08 25.35
N TYR A 138 -5.16 -12.59 26.29
CA TYR A 138 -6.59 -12.32 26.39
C TYR A 138 -7.07 -12.33 27.83
N GLU A 139 -8.21 -11.68 28.05
CA GLU A 139 -8.95 -11.69 29.31
C GLU A 139 -10.24 -12.49 29.13
N LEU A 140 -10.60 -13.31 30.13
CA LEU A 140 -11.88 -14.00 30.19
C LEU A 140 -12.83 -13.28 31.14
N TYR A 141 -14.08 -13.19 30.73
CA TYR A 141 -15.13 -12.52 31.48
C TYR A 141 -16.10 -13.55 32.07
N ARG A 142 -16.70 -13.19 33.22
CA ARG A 142 -17.70 -14.04 33.89
C ARG A 142 -19.12 -13.83 33.37
N GLN A 143 -19.34 -12.73 32.66
CA GLN A 143 -20.63 -12.30 32.17
C GLN A 143 -20.53 -12.16 30.66
N ASP A 144 -21.62 -12.51 29.99
CA ASP A 144 -21.76 -12.26 28.56
C ASP A 144 -21.58 -10.76 28.29
N LEU A 145 -20.91 -10.46 27.18
CA LEU A 145 -20.81 -9.09 26.67
C LEU A 145 -22.19 -8.59 26.21
N PRO A 146 -22.43 -7.26 26.22
CA PRO A 146 -23.68 -6.68 25.73
C PRO A 146 -24.01 -7.13 24.30
N ALA A 147 -25.31 -7.22 23.97
CA ALA A 147 -25.77 -7.71 22.67
C ALA A 147 -25.31 -6.81 21.49
N GLU A 148 -25.09 -5.54 21.77
CA GLU A 148 -24.60 -4.51 20.84
C GLU A 148 -23.06 -4.46 20.71
N THR A 149 -22.34 -5.41 21.30
CA THR A 149 -20.89 -5.50 21.18
C THR A 149 -20.49 -5.56 19.71
N ALA A 150 -19.55 -4.70 19.32
CA ALA A 150 -18.96 -4.69 18.00
C ALA A 150 -17.65 -5.50 18.02
N TYR A 151 -17.43 -6.28 16.98
CA TYR A 151 -16.32 -7.23 16.86
C TYR A 151 -15.31 -6.70 15.88
N PHE A 152 -14.04 -6.96 16.13
CA PHE A 152 -12.95 -6.49 15.29
C PHE A 152 -12.99 -7.14 13.91
N HIS A 153 -12.80 -6.35 12.87
CA HIS A 153 -12.70 -6.80 11.49
C HIS A 153 -11.49 -6.18 10.81
N ALA A 154 -10.92 -6.93 9.87
CA ALA A 154 -9.92 -6.39 8.96
C ALA A 154 -9.97 -7.10 7.61
N GLN A 155 -9.83 -6.33 6.54
CA GLN A 155 -9.87 -6.82 5.18
C GLN A 155 -8.74 -6.22 4.37
N TRP A 156 -8.02 -7.08 3.66
CA TRP A 156 -7.02 -6.67 2.68
C TRP A 156 -7.60 -6.61 1.27
N ARG A 157 -7.24 -5.56 0.52
CA ARG A 157 -7.60 -5.35 -0.90
C ARG A 157 -6.37 -4.94 -1.69
N ARG A 158 -6.44 -5.14 -3.01
CA ARG A 158 -5.44 -4.67 -3.96
C ARG A 158 -6.03 -4.43 -5.35
N VAL A 159 -5.54 -3.41 -6.03
CA VAL A 159 -5.78 -3.14 -7.45
C VAL A 159 -4.44 -2.83 -8.10
N ASN A 160 -4.10 -3.57 -9.16
CA ASN A 160 -2.80 -3.46 -9.83
C ASN A 160 -2.90 -3.66 -11.37
N PRO A 161 -2.60 -2.62 -12.17
CA PRO A 161 -2.53 -1.22 -11.76
C PRO A 161 -3.95 -0.68 -11.52
N THR A 162 -4.06 0.45 -10.82
CA THR A 162 -5.29 1.25 -10.80
C THR A 162 -5.66 1.69 -12.22
N SER A 163 -6.95 1.91 -12.45
CA SER A 163 -7.43 2.40 -13.75
C SER A 163 -6.93 3.82 -14.01
N SER A 164 -6.97 4.30 -15.24
CA SER A 164 -6.60 5.70 -15.52
C SER A 164 -7.27 6.20 -16.79
N TRP A 165 -7.57 7.50 -16.83
CA TRP A 165 -8.00 8.19 -18.04
C TRP A 165 -6.82 8.73 -18.88
N ASP A 166 -5.72 9.14 -18.24
CA ASP A 166 -4.43 9.40 -18.90
C ASP A 166 -3.25 9.37 -17.90
N PRO A 167 -2.48 8.27 -17.83
CA PRO A 167 -1.41 8.11 -16.85
C PRO A 167 -0.15 8.91 -17.20
N ARG A 168 -0.15 9.65 -18.30
CA ARG A 168 0.97 10.53 -18.72
C ARG A 168 0.82 11.95 -18.19
N VAL A 169 -0.40 12.33 -17.80
CA VAL A 169 -0.68 13.65 -17.24
C VAL A 169 0.12 13.79 -15.95
N ILE A 170 0.81 14.92 -15.82
CA ILE A 170 1.72 15.19 -14.71
C ILE A 170 0.90 15.72 -13.55
N VAL A 171 1.13 15.18 -12.36
CA VAL A 171 0.57 15.67 -11.10
C VAL A 171 0.85 17.17 -10.90
N ASN A 172 -0.06 17.90 -10.25
CA ASN A 172 0.06 19.35 -10.01
C ASN A 172 0.29 20.19 -11.27
N SER A 173 -0.21 19.71 -12.41
CA SER A 173 -0.26 20.47 -13.66
C SER A 173 -1.68 20.96 -13.95
N PRO A 174 -1.85 22.05 -14.72
CA PRO A 174 -3.17 22.49 -15.17
C PRO A 174 -3.93 21.44 -15.99
N GLU A 175 -3.24 20.42 -16.50
CA GLU A 175 -3.86 19.31 -17.24
C GLU A 175 -4.34 18.19 -16.31
N ALA A 176 -3.90 18.15 -15.06
CA ALA A 176 -4.38 17.20 -14.05
C ALA A 176 -5.65 17.68 -13.36
N ASP A 177 -5.89 19.00 -13.31
CA ASP A 177 -7.01 19.68 -12.65
C ASP A 177 -8.35 19.34 -13.32
N VAL A 178 -8.88 18.16 -12.97
CA VAL A 178 -10.12 17.60 -13.49
C VAL A 178 -10.95 17.10 -12.31
N ALA A 179 -12.17 17.62 -12.18
CA ALA A 179 -13.04 17.28 -11.08
C ALA A 179 -13.45 15.79 -11.09
N ASN A 180 -13.34 15.15 -9.94
CA ASN A 180 -13.87 13.79 -9.74
C ASN A 180 -15.34 13.82 -9.31
N LEU A 181 -16.23 13.76 -10.29
CA LEU A 181 -17.67 13.83 -10.08
C LEU A 181 -18.26 12.43 -9.80
N GLU A 182 -19.59 12.35 -9.71
CA GLU A 182 -20.28 11.10 -9.32
C GLU A 182 -19.90 9.91 -10.23
N ALA A 183 -19.81 10.10 -11.54
CA ALA A 183 -19.52 9.00 -12.45
C ALA A 183 -18.07 8.51 -12.30
N GLU A 184 -17.15 9.46 -12.14
CA GLU A 184 -15.72 9.24 -12.01
C GLU A 184 -15.34 8.63 -10.64
N SER A 185 -16.02 9.05 -9.57
CA SER A 185 -15.73 8.59 -8.20
C SER A 185 -16.05 7.11 -7.98
N ARG A 186 -16.79 6.50 -8.91
CA ARG A 186 -17.02 5.06 -8.95
C ARG A 186 -15.75 4.27 -9.28
N ALA A 187 -14.75 4.92 -9.88
CA ALA A 187 -13.44 4.34 -10.19
C ALA A 187 -12.43 4.47 -9.04
N ASN A 188 -12.74 5.23 -7.98
CA ASN A 188 -11.87 5.38 -6.82
C ASN A 188 -11.44 4.01 -6.28
N TYR A 189 -10.22 3.94 -5.75
CA TYR A 189 -9.74 2.77 -5.05
C TYR A 189 -10.60 2.52 -3.80
N VAL A 190 -11.15 1.32 -3.67
CA VAL A 190 -12.04 0.97 -2.55
C VAL A 190 -11.21 0.39 -1.40
N ILE A 191 -11.17 1.11 -0.28
CA ILE A 191 -10.49 0.69 0.96
C ILE A 191 -11.41 -0.22 1.77
N LEU A 192 -12.64 0.23 2.07
CA LEU A 192 -13.65 -0.51 2.85
C LEU A 192 -15.03 -0.44 2.19
N GLU A 193 -15.73 -1.56 2.14
CA GLU A 193 -17.18 -1.63 1.92
C GLU A 193 -17.72 -2.63 2.93
N ALA A 194 -18.61 -2.17 3.80
CA ALA A 194 -19.20 -2.99 4.85
C ALA A 194 -20.67 -2.63 5.08
N GLU A 195 -21.45 -3.62 5.48
CA GLU A 195 -22.84 -3.48 5.89
C GLU A 195 -23.00 -3.94 7.34
N GLY A 196 -23.89 -3.27 8.06
CA GLY A 196 -24.14 -3.48 9.49
C GLY A 196 -24.03 -2.19 10.29
N GLN A 197 -23.93 -2.33 11.61
CA GLN A 197 -23.74 -1.21 12.53
C GLN A 197 -22.35 -1.29 13.15
N GLY A 198 -21.59 -0.20 13.05
CA GLY A 198 -20.19 -0.24 13.44
C GLY A 198 -19.47 1.09 13.37
N HIS A 199 -18.15 1.01 13.37
CA HIS A 199 -17.27 2.14 13.18
C HIS A 199 -15.94 1.73 12.56
N TYR A 200 -15.54 2.48 11.53
CA TYR A 200 -14.24 2.38 10.89
C TYR A 200 -13.17 3.07 11.75
N ILE A 201 -12.07 2.36 11.99
CA ILE A 201 -10.97 2.82 12.85
C ILE A 201 -9.68 3.08 12.07
N GLY A 202 -9.72 3.04 10.74
CA GLY A 202 -8.59 3.43 9.90
C GLY A 202 -8.06 2.30 9.01
N CYS A 203 -6.94 2.59 8.35
CA CYS A 203 -6.31 1.67 7.41
C CYS A 203 -4.80 1.89 7.34
N ASN A 204 -4.11 0.93 6.72
CA ASN A 204 -2.87 1.20 6.01
C ASN A 204 -3.09 1.07 4.49
N ILE A 205 -2.38 1.89 3.72
CA ILE A 205 -2.33 1.84 2.26
C ILE A 205 -0.88 1.70 1.82
N SER A 206 -0.63 0.75 0.94
CA SER A 206 0.63 0.45 0.31
C SER A 206 0.56 0.79 -1.17
N VAL A 207 1.40 1.73 -1.62
CA VAL A 207 1.51 2.12 -3.03
C VAL A 207 2.87 1.69 -3.56
N THR A 208 2.89 0.92 -4.65
CA THR A 208 4.08 0.82 -5.50
C THR A 208 3.94 1.86 -6.61
N ASN A 209 4.75 2.91 -6.53
CA ASN A 209 4.65 4.09 -7.37
C ASN A 209 5.41 3.88 -8.68
N PHE A 210 4.67 3.69 -9.77
CA PHE A 210 5.17 3.41 -11.12
C PHE A 210 5.55 4.66 -11.90
N GLN A 211 4.97 5.80 -11.53
CA GLN A 211 5.04 7.01 -12.32
C GLN A 211 6.25 7.88 -11.95
N GLY A 212 6.84 7.66 -10.77
CA GLY A 212 8.00 8.41 -10.31
C GLY A 212 7.70 9.89 -10.03
N THR A 213 6.42 10.23 -9.94
CA THR A 213 5.90 11.53 -9.50
C THR A 213 5.15 11.34 -8.19
N TRP A 214 4.77 12.45 -7.54
CA TRP A 214 3.86 12.39 -6.40
C TRP A 214 2.56 11.65 -6.77
N TRP A 215 2.15 10.69 -5.94
CA TRP A 215 1.02 9.79 -6.20
C TRP A 215 -0.23 10.17 -5.40
N GLY A 216 -0.09 11.00 -4.38
CA GLY A 216 -1.07 11.16 -3.31
C GLY A 216 -1.92 12.41 -3.39
N GLU A 217 -2.11 13.05 -4.54
CA GLU A 217 -3.11 14.16 -4.68
C GLU A 217 -4.56 13.67 -4.64
N GLY A 218 -4.80 12.38 -4.43
CA GLY A 218 -6.13 11.81 -4.49
C GLY A 218 -6.90 11.97 -3.17
N ASP A 219 -8.12 12.48 -3.26
CA ASP A 219 -8.98 12.73 -2.10
C ASP A 219 -9.52 11.42 -1.50
N ASP A 220 -9.64 11.35 -0.16
CA ASP A 220 -10.48 10.36 0.48
C ASP A 220 -11.96 10.75 0.38
N MET A 221 -12.82 9.77 0.12
CA MET A 221 -14.26 9.93 0.03
C MET A 221 -14.94 8.82 0.82
N ILE A 222 -15.67 9.19 1.89
CA ILE A 222 -16.33 8.24 2.79
C ILE A 222 -17.84 8.45 2.77
N PHE A 223 -18.56 7.45 2.26
CA PHE A 223 -20.01 7.44 2.16
C PHE A 223 -20.60 6.63 3.32
N ILE A 224 -21.49 7.24 4.10
CA ILE A 224 -22.11 6.63 5.28
C ILE A 224 -23.60 6.37 4.99
N ASP A 225 -24.09 5.19 5.36
CA ASP A 225 -25.51 4.82 5.38
C ASP A 225 -26.30 5.12 4.09
N GLY A 226 -25.66 4.94 2.94
CA GLY A 226 -26.27 5.09 1.61
C GLY A 226 -26.22 6.52 1.06
N GLU A 227 -25.37 7.38 1.61
CA GLU A 227 -25.06 8.70 1.04
C GLU A 227 -24.74 8.62 -0.46
N THR A 228 -25.21 9.62 -1.20
CA THR A 228 -24.88 9.82 -2.61
C THR A 228 -23.72 10.80 -2.75
N TRP A 229 -23.19 10.95 -3.95
CA TRP A 229 -22.19 11.96 -4.23
C TRP A 229 -22.78 13.39 -4.11
N PRO A 230 -22.03 14.37 -3.57
CA PRO A 230 -20.77 14.21 -2.85
C PRO A 230 -21.01 13.67 -1.43
N PRO A 231 -20.10 12.82 -0.90
CA PRO A 231 -20.21 12.33 0.48
C PRO A 231 -20.05 13.46 1.50
N SER A 232 -20.53 13.23 2.72
CA SER A 232 -20.37 14.19 3.83
C SER A 232 -18.92 14.31 4.31
N LEU A 233 -18.11 13.27 4.08
CA LEU A 233 -16.68 13.23 4.36
C LEU A 233 -15.92 13.13 3.04
N HIS A 234 -15.30 14.24 2.66
CA HIS A 234 -14.52 14.41 1.44
C HIS A 234 -13.24 15.17 1.78
N GLY A 235 -12.09 14.54 1.53
CA GLY A 235 -10.76 15.05 1.84
C GLY A 235 -10.17 15.96 0.77
N THR A 236 -8.85 16.08 0.80
CA THR A 236 -8.07 17.04 -0.02
C THR A 236 -6.78 16.47 -0.62
N GLY A 237 -6.43 15.24 -0.25
CA GLY A 237 -5.18 14.59 -0.62
C GLY A 237 -4.97 13.34 0.23
N SER A 238 -4.18 12.39 -0.28
CA SER A 238 -3.88 11.15 0.40
C SER A 238 -2.92 11.36 1.57
N GLU A 239 -1.90 12.20 1.43
CA GLU A 239 -1.05 12.62 2.56
C GLU A 239 -1.85 13.36 3.62
N ASP A 240 -2.78 14.21 3.19
CA ASP A 240 -3.66 14.98 4.07
C ASP A 240 -4.56 14.02 4.87
N TYR A 241 -5.14 13.01 4.19
CA TYR A 241 -5.84 11.92 4.86
C TYR A 241 -4.94 11.25 5.88
N PHE A 242 -3.66 10.98 5.57
CA PHE A 242 -2.70 10.42 6.53
C PHE A 242 -2.16 11.43 7.56
N SER A 243 -2.77 12.62 7.69
CA SER A 243 -2.37 13.68 8.63
C SER A 243 -0.92 14.13 8.43
N GLN A 244 -0.48 14.10 7.18
CA GLN A 244 0.79 14.62 6.70
C GLN A 244 0.49 15.80 5.78
N ALA A 245 1.53 16.40 5.19
CA ALA A 245 1.37 17.53 4.27
C ALA A 245 2.66 17.67 3.45
N TRP A 246 2.54 18.23 2.25
CA TRP A 246 3.65 18.38 1.31
C TRP A 246 4.33 17.03 1.05
N GLU A 247 3.54 16.10 0.54
CA GLU A 247 3.88 14.68 0.38
C GLU A 247 3.98 13.92 1.72
N ASN A 248 4.12 12.60 1.63
CA ASN A 248 4.39 11.76 2.81
C ASN A 248 5.82 11.97 3.34
N GLN A 249 6.01 11.70 4.62
CA GLN A 249 7.22 11.94 5.40
C GLN A 249 7.73 10.65 6.04
N GLU A 250 9.01 10.63 6.41
CA GLU A 250 9.63 9.54 7.17
C GLU A 250 9.28 9.65 8.67
N THR A 251 8.01 9.54 9.01
CA THR A 251 7.53 9.63 10.40
C THR A 251 6.61 8.48 10.75
N ALA A 252 6.65 8.04 12.01
CA ALA A 252 5.72 7.06 12.56
C ALA A 252 5.20 7.58 13.90
N PHE A 253 4.01 8.17 13.88
CA PHE A 253 3.33 8.70 15.05
C PHE A 253 2.31 7.68 15.61
N PRO A 254 1.84 7.89 16.85
CA PRO A 254 0.90 6.98 17.50
C PRO A 254 -0.38 6.68 16.67
N MET A 255 -0.87 7.62 15.87
CA MET A 255 -2.13 7.46 15.11
C MET A 255 -1.96 7.56 13.60
N CYS A 256 -0.81 8.00 13.08
CA CYS A 256 -0.58 8.16 11.65
C CYS A 256 0.91 8.08 11.30
N GLY A 257 1.23 7.92 10.02
CA GLY A 257 2.60 8.00 9.51
C GLY A 257 2.88 7.04 8.36
N SER A 258 4.16 6.81 8.11
CA SER A 258 4.69 5.91 7.09
C SER A 258 5.50 4.78 7.75
N THR A 259 5.09 3.52 7.54
CA THR A 259 5.89 2.37 7.98
C THR A 259 7.01 2.06 6.98
N ILE A 260 6.72 2.20 5.68
CA ILE A 260 7.67 2.11 4.58
C ILE A 260 7.62 3.45 3.86
N PHE A 261 8.74 4.16 3.84
CA PHE A 261 8.85 5.47 3.19
C PHE A 261 9.54 5.39 1.84
N GLU A 262 8.90 5.96 0.81
CA GLU A 262 9.41 5.96 -0.56
C GLU A 262 10.78 6.62 -0.67
N GLY A 263 11.05 7.68 0.10
CA GLY A 263 12.36 8.33 0.12
C GLY A 263 13.50 7.46 0.66
N ARG A 264 13.20 6.38 1.40
CA ARG A 264 14.19 5.35 1.82
C ARG A 264 14.24 4.16 0.89
N LYS A 265 13.08 3.76 0.36
CA LYS A 265 12.94 2.66 -0.56
C LYS A 265 12.16 3.15 -1.79
N PRO A 266 12.86 3.71 -2.80
CA PRO A 266 12.24 4.32 -3.96
C PRO A 266 11.17 3.42 -4.59
N GLY A 267 10.04 4.03 -4.94
CA GLY A 267 8.87 3.37 -5.52
C GLY A 267 8.00 2.56 -4.55
N TYR A 268 8.30 2.48 -3.24
CA TYR A 268 7.44 1.78 -2.27
C TYR A 268 7.07 2.68 -1.09
N GLN A 269 5.78 2.90 -0.92
CA GLN A 269 5.20 3.65 0.19
C GLN A 269 4.23 2.75 0.95
N THR A 270 4.18 2.86 2.28
CA THR A 270 3.10 2.33 3.11
C THR A 270 2.79 3.34 4.21
N SER A 271 1.64 3.97 4.11
CA SER A 271 1.13 4.96 5.06
C SER A 271 -0.02 4.36 5.88
N TYR A 272 -0.21 4.84 7.10
CA TYR A 272 -1.31 4.44 7.97
C TYR A 272 -1.95 5.64 8.65
N ARG A 273 -3.24 5.51 8.96
CA ARG A 273 -3.98 6.37 9.88
C ARG A 273 -4.98 5.55 10.66
N PHE A 274 -5.12 5.87 11.94
CA PHE A 274 -6.09 5.25 12.85
C PHE A 274 -7.02 6.29 13.45
N HIS A 275 -8.32 6.10 13.21
CA HIS A 275 -9.40 6.91 13.73
C HIS A 275 -9.83 6.45 15.14
N LEU A 276 -8.88 6.35 16.08
CA LEU A 276 -9.18 5.81 17.42
C LEU A 276 -9.94 6.82 18.29
N VAL A 277 -9.61 8.11 18.15
CA VAL A 277 -10.24 9.20 18.91
C VAL A 277 -11.36 9.89 18.12
N ASP A 278 -11.44 9.59 16.82
CA ASP A 278 -12.34 10.17 15.81
C ASP A 278 -12.97 9.09 14.91
N PRO A 279 -13.52 7.98 15.45
CA PRO A 279 -14.00 6.86 14.64
C PRO A 279 -15.15 7.28 13.71
N VAL A 280 -15.11 6.81 12.47
CA VAL A 280 -16.19 7.04 11.49
C VAL A 280 -17.28 6.01 11.69
N ARG A 281 -18.40 6.43 12.29
CA ARG A 281 -19.51 5.55 12.68
C ARG A 281 -20.52 5.38 11.55
N PHE A 282 -21.14 4.20 11.48
CA PHE A 282 -22.20 3.89 10.51
C PHE A 282 -23.26 2.99 11.15
N ALA A 283 -24.53 3.16 10.77
CA ALA A 283 -25.65 2.38 11.31
C ALA A 283 -26.15 1.28 10.36
N LYS A 284 -25.88 1.42 9.06
CA LYS A 284 -26.33 0.50 8.01
C LYS A 284 -25.19 0.09 7.09
N SER A 285 -24.34 1.02 6.67
CA SER A 285 -23.29 0.73 5.69
C SER A 285 -22.21 1.81 5.68
N ILE A 286 -21.01 1.43 5.26
CA ILE A 286 -19.93 2.38 4.97
C ILE A 286 -19.20 1.99 3.69
N ARG A 287 -18.84 2.98 2.87
CA ARG A 287 -17.94 2.84 1.73
C ARG A 287 -16.83 3.88 1.83
N VAL A 288 -15.61 3.42 2.10
CA VAL A 288 -14.39 4.24 2.21
C VAL A 288 -13.61 4.07 0.92
N THR A 289 -13.37 5.15 0.21
CA THR A 289 -12.65 5.16 -1.07
C THR A 289 -11.59 6.26 -1.08
N MET A 290 -10.63 6.15 -2.00
CA MET A 290 -9.61 7.15 -2.23
C MET A 290 -9.34 7.26 -3.72
N GLU A 291 -9.20 8.48 -4.23
CA GLU A 291 -8.73 8.65 -5.62
C GLU A 291 -7.29 8.18 -5.74
N HIS A 292 -6.93 7.62 -6.88
CA HIS A 292 -5.54 7.24 -7.17
C HIS A 292 -4.90 8.32 -8.05
N GLY A 293 -4.43 9.39 -7.39
CA GLY A 293 -4.08 10.68 -8.00
C GLY A 293 -5.34 11.51 -8.30
N HIS A 294 -5.21 12.84 -8.35
CA HIS A 294 -6.34 13.76 -8.54
C HIS A 294 -7.21 13.36 -9.74
N GLY A 295 -8.51 13.17 -9.53
CA GLY A 295 -9.42 12.74 -10.60
C GLY A 295 -9.08 11.37 -11.20
N ASN A 296 -8.45 10.48 -10.43
CA ASN A 296 -8.10 9.11 -10.84
C ASN A 296 -7.15 9.04 -12.06
N HIS A 297 -6.28 10.04 -12.25
CA HIS A 297 -5.35 10.06 -13.40
C HIS A 297 -4.15 9.11 -13.22
N SER A 298 -3.73 8.77 -12.00
CA SER A 298 -2.54 7.95 -11.76
C SER A 298 -2.81 6.45 -11.85
N ALA A 299 -1.86 5.71 -12.43
CA ALA A 299 -1.91 4.25 -12.56
C ALA A 299 -0.75 3.60 -11.78
N ASN A 300 -1.04 3.15 -10.56
CA ASN A 300 -0.07 2.56 -9.62
C ASN A 300 -0.60 1.22 -9.07
N ASP A 301 0.24 0.45 -8.37
CA ASP A 301 -0.22 -0.72 -7.60
C ASP A 301 -0.61 -0.28 -6.19
N TRP A 302 -1.89 -0.40 -5.86
CA TRP A 302 -2.46 -0.03 -4.57
C TRP A 302 -2.92 -1.28 -3.84
N ALA A 303 -2.50 -1.42 -2.59
CA ALA A 303 -3.06 -2.38 -1.65
C ALA A 303 -3.41 -1.68 -0.33
N SER A 304 -4.36 -2.21 0.42
CA SER A 304 -4.74 -1.65 1.71
C SER A 304 -5.24 -2.71 2.66
N THR A 305 -5.05 -2.49 3.96
CA THR A 305 -5.80 -3.20 5.01
C THR A 305 -6.69 -2.20 5.74
N ALA A 306 -8.00 -2.38 5.64
CA ALA A 306 -8.98 -1.63 6.44
C ALA A 306 -9.20 -2.32 7.79
N TYR A 307 -9.42 -1.52 8.83
CA TYR A 307 -9.71 -1.98 10.19
C TYR A 307 -11.00 -1.32 10.70
N TRP A 308 -11.92 -2.11 11.25
CA TRP A 308 -13.17 -1.57 11.79
C TRP A 308 -13.75 -2.50 12.86
N TYR A 309 -14.77 -2.01 13.56
CA TYR A 309 -15.59 -2.83 14.44
C TYR A 309 -17.03 -2.79 13.97
N GLN A 310 -17.72 -3.93 13.96
CA GLN A 310 -19.16 -3.97 13.69
C GLN A 310 -19.85 -5.13 14.41
N THR A 311 -21.17 -5.03 14.56
CA THR A 311 -22.01 -6.14 15.01
C THR A 311 -21.99 -7.30 14.02
N LEU A 312 -22.28 -8.50 14.52
CA LEU A 312 -22.35 -9.73 13.72
C LEU A 312 -23.79 -10.05 13.30
N PRO A 313 -23.98 -10.77 12.17
CA PRO A 313 -22.96 -11.21 11.22
C PRO A 313 -22.47 -10.07 10.32
N GLY A 314 -21.22 -10.16 9.86
CA GLY A 314 -20.68 -9.28 8.82
C GLY A 314 -20.87 -9.85 7.41
N VAL A 315 -20.68 -9.01 6.40
CA VAL A 315 -20.64 -9.46 5.00
C VAL A 315 -19.38 -10.30 4.79
N PRO A 316 -19.48 -11.55 4.31
CA PRO A 316 -18.30 -12.37 4.06
C PRO A 316 -17.38 -11.76 2.99
N PHE A 317 -16.07 -11.85 3.22
CA PHE A 317 -15.06 -11.49 2.23
C PHE A 317 -13.91 -12.49 2.22
N GLY A 318 -13.21 -12.52 1.09
CA GLY A 318 -12.05 -13.38 0.87
C GLY A 318 -10.77 -12.58 0.66
N ILE A 319 -9.77 -13.28 0.14
CA ILE A 319 -8.48 -12.73 -0.25
C ILE A 319 -8.12 -13.28 -1.64
N PRO A 320 -7.52 -12.47 -2.53
CA PRO A 320 -7.08 -12.95 -3.84
C PRO A 320 -6.04 -14.08 -3.75
N PRO A 321 -5.90 -14.91 -4.81
CA PRO A 321 -4.84 -15.92 -4.90
C PRO A 321 -3.44 -15.32 -4.68
N VAL A 322 -2.48 -16.13 -4.21
CA VAL A 322 -1.09 -15.70 -3.94
C VAL A 322 -0.48 -14.87 -5.07
N ALA A 323 -0.61 -15.31 -6.32
CA ALA A 323 0.00 -14.65 -7.47
C ALA A 323 -0.48 -13.19 -7.66
N GLU A 324 -1.73 -12.92 -7.28
CA GLU A 324 -2.35 -11.59 -7.36
C GLU A 324 -2.04 -10.71 -6.16
N ARG A 325 -1.25 -11.20 -5.19
CA ARG A 325 -0.85 -10.43 -3.99
C ARG A 325 0.60 -10.03 -4.00
N LEU A 326 1.45 -10.74 -4.72
CA LEU A 326 2.89 -10.55 -4.66
C LEU A 326 3.28 -9.11 -5.03
N PRO A 327 4.22 -8.50 -4.27
CA PRO A 327 4.70 -7.16 -4.55
C PRO A 327 5.39 -7.12 -5.92
N ILE A 328 5.20 -6.02 -6.65
CA ILE A 328 5.99 -5.79 -7.86
C ILE A 328 7.42 -5.48 -7.46
N ARG A 329 8.37 -6.19 -8.04
CA ARG A 329 9.80 -5.96 -7.85
C ARG A 329 10.26 -4.90 -8.85
N LEU A 330 10.64 -3.74 -8.34
CA LEU A 330 11.58 -2.86 -9.03
C LEU A 330 12.86 -3.68 -9.24
N GLY A 331 13.14 -4.10 -10.48
CA GLY A 331 14.35 -4.87 -10.80
C GLY A 331 15.63 -4.10 -10.50
N ASP A 332 16.79 -4.69 -10.81
CA ASP A 332 18.13 -4.16 -10.46
C ASP A 332 18.43 -2.75 -11.00
N LEU A 333 17.69 -2.29 -12.02
CA LEU A 333 17.84 -0.96 -12.61
C LEU A 333 17.20 0.16 -11.77
N GLY A 334 16.40 -0.17 -10.74
CA GLY A 334 15.73 0.83 -9.90
C GLY A 334 14.72 1.71 -10.64
N VAL A 335 14.41 1.39 -11.90
CA VAL A 335 13.42 2.08 -12.73
C VAL A 335 12.33 1.11 -13.13
N LEU A 336 11.11 1.63 -13.13
CA LEU A 336 9.96 0.90 -13.63
C LEU A 336 10.01 0.86 -15.15
N PRO A 337 9.74 -0.30 -15.77
CA PRO A 337 9.19 -0.23 -17.10
C PRO A 337 7.89 0.56 -16.97
N MET A 338 7.83 1.78 -17.53
CA MET A 338 6.55 2.47 -17.72
C MET A 338 5.57 1.42 -18.25
N LEU A 339 4.48 1.19 -17.54
CA LEU A 339 3.44 0.28 -18.00
C LEU A 339 3.12 0.66 -19.44
N ALA A 340 3.25 -0.29 -20.37
CA ALA A 340 2.95 -0.02 -21.77
C ALA A 340 1.51 0.53 -21.83
N PRO A 341 1.21 1.61 -22.57
CA PRO A 341 -0.12 2.23 -22.52
C PRO A 341 -1.31 1.27 -22.75
N GLY A 342 -1.09 0.13 -23.41
CA GLY A 342 -2.11 -0.91 -23.61
C GLY A 342 -2.31 -1.90 -22.45
N THR A 343 -1.55 -1.80 -21.35
CA THR A 343 -1.66 -2.69 -20.18
C THR A 343 -2.34 -2.03 -18.98
N ILE A 344 -2.66 -0.73 -19.06
CA ILE A 344 -3.37 0.01 -18.01
C ILE A 344 -4.87 -0.09 -18.29
N PRO A 345 -5.69 -0.58 -17.33
CA PRO A 345 -7.14 -0.59 -17.47
C PRO A 345 -7.65 0.83 -17.72
N ALA A 346 -8.52 0.97 -18.73
CA ALA A 346 -9.20 2.22 -18.96
C ALA A 346 -10.08 2.57 -17.76
N HIS A 347 -10.18 3.87 -17.46
CA HIS A 347 -11.14 4.38 -16.50
C HIS A 347 -12.55 3.78 -16.78
N PRO A 348 -13.26 3.20 -15.79
CA PRO A 348 -14.51 2.44 -15.98
C PRO A 348 -15.65 3.19 -16.69
N GLY A 349 -15.65 4.52 -16.68
CA GLY A 349 -16.59 5.38 -17.43
C GLY A 349 -16.07 5.92 -18.77
N GLY A 350 -14.85 5.53 -19.16
CA GLY A 350 -14.07 6.24 -20.18
C GLY A 350 -13.60 7.62 -19.69
N ALA A 351 -12.84 8.31 -20.54
CA ALA A 351 -12.48 9.71 -20.33
C ALA A 351 -13.67 10.59 -20.74
N ASN A 352 -14.13 11.47 -19.85
CA ASN A 352 -15.16 12.46 -20.16
C ASN A 352 -14.62 13.58 -21.08
N ALA A 353 -15.48 14.51 -21.49
CA ALA A 353 -15.08 15.58 -22.43
C ALA A 353 -13.95 16.48 -21.88
N GLU A 354 -13.93 16.74 -20.58
CA GLU A 354 -12.88 17.52 -19.91
C GLU A 354 -11.56 16.75 -19.86
N MET A 355 -11.58 15.48 -19.42
CA MET A 355 -10.43 14.58 -19.43
C MET A 355 -9.82 14.45 -20.84
N GLN A 356 -10.67 14.32 -21.87
CA GLN A 356 -10.23 14.25 -23.27
C GLN A 356 -9.54 15.55 -23.71
N SER A 357 -10.11 16.70 -23.33
CA SER A 357 -9.55 18.03 -23.61
C SER A 357 -8.19 18.21 -22.92
N MET A 358 -8.10 17.87 -21.63
CA MET A 358 -6.85 17.99 -20.87
C MET A 358 -5.78 17.02 -21.36
N SER A 359 -6.16 15.79 -21.70
CA SER A 359 -5.29 14.82 -22.35
C SER A 359 -4.76 15.34 -23.70
N ALA A 360 -5.60 16.00 -24.52
CA ALA A 360 -5.17 16.61 -25.77
C ALA A 360 -4.21 17.80 -25.55
N ARG A 361 -4.49 18.66 -24.57
CA ARG A 361 -3.62 19.77 -24.17
C ARG A 361 -2.26 19.28 -23.71
N HIS A 362 -2.23 18.25 -22.87
CA HIS A 362 -0.99 17.62 -22.42
C HIS A 362 -0.18 17.07 -23.60
N ARG A 363 -0.82 16.35 -24.53
CA ARG A 363 -0.15 15.85 -25.75
C ARG A 363 0.49 16.97 -26.57
N GLN A 364 -0.23 18.08 -26.78
CA GLN A 364 0.32 19.21 -27.53
C GLN A 364 1.53 19.82 -26.82
N LYS A 365 1.44 20.00 -25.50
CA LYS A 365 2.55 20.51 -24.67
C LYS A 365 3.80 19.63 -24.75
N VAL A 366 3.63 18.31 -24.80
CA VAL A 366 4.74 17.36 -25.00
C VAL A 366 5.37 17.54 -26.39
N VAL A 367 4.56 17.64 -27.44
CA VAL A 367 5.05 17.89 -28.81
C VAL A 367 5.86 19.19 -28.89
N ASP A 368 5.34 20.27 -28.31
CA ASP A 368 6.00 21.58 -28.33
C ASP A 368 7.32 21.55 -27.55
N ARG A 369 7.34 20.88 -26.39
CA ARG A 369 8.55 20.69 -25.57
C ARG A 369 9.60 19.88 -26.32
N ASP A 370 9.21 18.76 -26.92
CA ASP A 370 10.15 17.85 -27.59
C ASP A 370 10.73 18.52 -28.84
N ALA A 371 9.94 19.33 -29.57
CA ALA A 371 10.42 20.15 -30.66
C ALA A 371 11.44 21.20 -30.18
N ALA A 372 11.17 21.88 -29.06
CA ALA A 372 12.10 22.85 -28.47
C ALA A 372 13.41 22.18 -28.00
N ALA A 373 13.32 21.02 -27.35
CA ALA A 373 14.48 20.25 -26.90
C ALA A 373 15.34 19.75 -28.08
N ALA A 374 14.72 19.31 -29.17
CA ALA A 374 15.41 18.92 -30.39
C ALA A 374 16.15 20.11 -31.03
N ALA A 375 15.51 21.28 -31.10
CA ALA A 375 16.13 22.50 -31.62
C ALA A 375 17.34 22.92 -30.77
N GLU A 376 17.21 22.88 -29.44
CA GLU A 376 18.32 23.21 -28.52
C GLU A 376 19.45 22.19 -28.60
N SER A 377 19.13 20.89 -28.70
CA SER A 377 20.13 19.84 -28.87
C SER A 377 20.92 20.01 -30.18
N ALA A 378 20.24 20.40 -31.27
CA ALA A 378 20.90 20.69 -32.54
C ALA A 378 21.84 21.91 -32.45
N ARG A 379 21.43 22.96 -31.71
CA ARG A 379 22.28 24.13 -31.43
C ARG A 379 23.53 23.73 -30.64
N LEU A 380 23.35 23.06 -29.50
CA LEU A 380 24.44 22.59 -28.65
C LEU A 380 25.39 21.64 -29.39
N TRP A 381 24.85 20.78 -30.26
CA TRP A 381 25.67 19.92 -31.12
C TRP A 381 26.53 20.71 -32.09
N SER A 382 25.96 21.74 -32.74
CA SER A 382 26.73 22.62 -33.62
C SER A 382 27.85 23.35 -32.88
N GLU A 383 27.60 23.84 -31.67
CA GLU A 383 28.61 24.47 -30.81
C GLU A 383 29.70 23.47 -30.40
N ALA A 384 29.32 22.25 -30.01
CA ALA A 384 30.26 21.20 -29.67
C ALA A 384 31.16 20.81 -30.85
N GLN A 385 30.64 20.81 -32.09
CA GLN A 385 31.43 20.60 -33.30
C GLN A 385 32.47 21.71 -33.50
N GLN A 386 32.09 22.97 -33.27
CA GLN A 386 33.02 24.10 -33.33
C GLN A 386 34.10 23.97 -32.26
N TRP A 387 33.73 23.75 -30.99
CA TRP A 387 34.69 23.56 -29.89
C TRP A 387 35.65 22.39 -30.15
N SER A 388 35.16 21.30 -30.75
CA SER A 388 36.00 20.16 -31.14
C SER A 388 37.06 20.54 -32.17
N GLN A 389 36.69 21.34 -33.18
CA GLN A 389 37.62 21.83 -34.21
C GLN A 389 38.65 22.81 -33.63
N GLU A 390 38.21 23.74 -32.78
CA GLU A 390 39.09 24.69 -32.09
C GLU A 390 40.08 23.98 -31.17
N ASN A 391 39.62 22.99 -30.40
CA ASN A 391 40.47 22.16 -29.53
C ASN A 391 41.52 21.39 -30.35
N THR A 392 41.14 20.82 -31.50
CA THR A 392 42.07 20.16 -32.42
C THR A 392 43.12 21.14 -32.97
N THR A 393 42.70 22.36 -33.32
CA THR A 393 43.59 23.41 -33.81
C THR A 393 44.57 23.85 -32.73
N GLN A 394 44.08 24.07 -31.51
CA GLN A 394 44.91 24.40 -30.35
C GLN A 394 45.94 23.30 -30.05
N ALA A 395 45.54 22.02 -30.09
CA ALA A 395 46.46 20.90 -29.89
C ALA A 395 47.57 20.85 -30.96
N ARG A 396 47.23 21.14 -32.23
CA ARG A 396 48.22 21.24 -33.32
C ARG A 396 49.17 22.42 -33.12
N ASP A 397 48.66 23.57 -32.70
CA ASP A 397 49.47 24.76 -32.42
C ASP A 397 50.45 24.52 -31.27
N VAL A 398 50.00 23.90 -30.18
CA VAL A 398 50.86 23.50 -29.05
C VAL A 398 51.99 22.58 -29.53
N ARG A 399 51.68 21.58 -30.38
CA ARG A 399 52.68 20.68 -30.96
C ARG A 399 53.69 21.43 -31.83
N ARG A 400 53.22 22.35 -32.69
CA ARG A 400 54.06 23.16 -33.58
C ARG A 400 55.05 24.03 -32.78
N ARG A 401 54.55 24.73 -31.76
CA ARG A 401 55.38 25.52 -30.83
C ARG A 401 56.41 24.68 -30.09
N TRP A 402 56.07 23.46 -29.68
CA TRP A 402 57.03 22.53 -29.06
C TRP A 402 58.15 22.08 -30.00
N LEU A 403 57.86 21.93 -31.30
CA LEU A 403 58.85 21.56 -32.32
C LEU A 403 59.77 22.72 -32.76
N GLY A 404 59.52 23.95 -32.31
CA GLY A 404 60.29 25.14 -32.70
C GLY A 404 59.93 25.69 -34.09
N GLU A 405 58.82 25.25 -34.66
CA GLU A 405 58.26 25.74 -35.90
C GLU A 405 57.43 27.00 -35.57
N ALA A 406 58.02 28.19 -35.71
CA ALA A 406 57.32 29.46 -35.54
C ALA A 406 56.60 29.87 -36.83
#